data_AF-A0A081CG35-F1
#
_entry.id   AF-A0A081CG35-F1
#
_cell.length_a   1.000
_cell.length_b   1.000
_cell.length_c   1.000
_cell.angle_alpha   90.00
_cell.angle_beta   90.00
_cell.angle_gamma   90.00
#
_symmetry.space_group_name_H-M   'P 1'
#
loop_
_entity.id
_entity.type
_entity.pdbx_description
1 polymer ?
#
loop_
_entity_poly.entity_id
_entity_poly.type
_entity_poly.pdbx_seq_one_letter_code
_entity_poly.pdbx_strand_id
1 'polypeptide(L)'
;MMADQLVRAAVMVLGERDGVEVQTLEQRQALGKEVSCFLLSLGSFPCGPLPFSLGVYRAFFVLVAQWRDAGPSIDACHTVDAARGWLEAATEDERYSLDRELVGDVWFWGGPCDWTYKLLDTIAALHAGEDVRGAVKNVAGRLVESLEAASASASPLGEARPTALAILGICVDALAEIDWDEEATDEAPLSLRFAQLLTDVLWHSLEGEFKIVAGILERLLARGSTFSFNAAGEMAETIVDKLGRELRYSRELAPDGEAEQFATGIDTVFGSCLQVMLSIDMEDAMHAIRYDLLESLLALLKPMLEFTADNDGDDQVVQLDSLATRLFDRCSRVVDGVFLLNH
;
A
#
# COMPACT_ATOMS: atom_id res chain seq x y z
N MET A 1 19.21 2.98 13.66
CA MET A 1 18.07 2.42 14.43
C MET A 1 17.70 1.02 13.96
N MET A 2 17.60 0.76 12.65
CA MET A 2 17.33 -0.58 12.08
C MET A 2 18.35 -1.68 12.47
N ALA A 3 19.65 -1.36 12.52
CA ALA A 3 20.68 -2.36 12.80
C ALA A 3 20.54 -3.00 14.20
N ASP A 4 20.13 -2.22 15.20
CA ASP A 4 20.01 -2.70 16.58
C ASP A 4 18.75 -3.58 16.76
N GLN A 5 17.68 -3.32 16.00
CA GLN A 5 16.49 -4.16 15.92
C GLN A 5 16.79 -5.48 15.19
N LEU A 6 17.53 -5.42 14.08
CA LEU A 6 18.00 -6.62 13.35
C LEU A 6 18.90 -7.50 14.21
N VAL A 7 19.81 -6.90 15.00
CA VAL A 7 20.66 -7.62 15.95
C VAL A 7 19.82 -8.30 17.02
N ARG A 8 18.82 -7.62 17.61
CA ARG A 8 17.93 -8.22 18.62
C ARG A 8 17.08 -9.36 18.06
N ALA A 9 16.53 -9.19 16.86
CA ALA A 9 15.72 -10.22 16.20
C ALA A 9 16.57 -11.47 15.86
N ALA A 10 17.77 -11.27 15.32
CA ALA A 10 18.69 -12.37 15.03
C ALA A 10 19.18 -13.07 16.32
N VAL A 11 19.42 -12.34 17.41
CA VAL A 11 19.78 -12.91 18.72
C VAL A 11 18.66 -13.78 19.30
N MET A 12 17.39 -13.35 19.16
CA MET A 12 16.24 -14.15 19.63
C MET A 12 16.13 -15.45 18.84
N VAL A 13 16.14 -15.39 17.51
CA VAL A 13 15.89 -16.59 16.69
C VAL A 13 17.10 -17.52 16.66
N LEU A 14 18.34 -17.01 16.60
CA LEU A 14 19.54 -17.85 16.67
C LEU A 14 19.73 -18.47 18.06
N GLY A 15 19.29 -17.78 19.11
CA GLY A 15 19.29 -18.32 20.48
C GLY A 15 18.26 -19.43 20.72
N GLU A 16 17.33 -19.64 19.79
CA GLU A 16 16.31 -20.70 19.87
C GLU A 16 16.59 -21.87 18.92
N ARG A 17 17.41 -21.68 17.88
CA ARG A 17 17.50 -22.61 16.75
C ARG A 17 18.33 -23.88 16.98
N ASP A 18 19.20 -23.91 17.98
CA ASP A 18 20.05 -25.09 18.29
C ASP A 18 19.65 -25.82 19.59
N GLY A 19 18.49 -25.51 20.18
CA GLY A 19 18.07 -26.09 21.45
C GLY A 19 18.95 -25.68 22.65
N VAL A 20 19.90 -24.77 22.43
CA VAL A 20 20.65 -24.08 23.47
C VAL A 20 19.90 -22.79 23.74
N GLU A 21 18.93 -22.83 24.64
CA GLU A 21 18.31 -21.59 25.14
C GLU A 21 19.42 -20.67 25.66
N VAL A 22 19.55 -19.49 25.04
CA VAL A 22 20.45 -18.45 25.53
C VAL A 22 19.83 -17.85 26.79
N GLN A 23 20.07 -18.52 27.92
CA GLN A 23 19.40 -18.26 29.19
C GLN A 23 19.99 -17.06 29.94
N THR A 24 21.25 -16.69 29.72
CA THR A 24 21.90 -15.60 30.47
C THR A 24 22.09 -14.33 29.65
N LEU A 25 21.98 -13.17 30.33
CA LEU A 25 22.17 -11.84 29.73
C LEU A 25 23.55 -11.69 29.06
N GLU A 26 24.59 -12.27 29.66
CA GLU A 26 25.96 -12.24 29.13
C GLU A 26 26.07 -13.00 27.79
N GLN A 27 25.39 -14.15 27.65
CA GLN A 27 25.38 -14.90 26.39
C GLN A 27 24.60 -14.14 25.30
N ARG A 28 23.50 -13.46 25.64
CA ARG A 28 22.76 -12.60 24.70
C ARG A 28 23.58 -11.41 24.23
N GLN A 29 24.36 -10.80 25.13
CA GLN A 29 25.24 -9.69 24.78
C GLN A 29 26.43 -10.14 23.91
N ALA A 30 27.01 -11.30 24.19
CA ALA A 30 28.05 -11.90 23.36
C ALA A 30 27.53 -12.21 21.95
N LEU A 31 26.36 -12.87 21.85
CA LEU A 31 25.71 -13.17 20.57
C LEU A 31 25.34 -11.88 19.80
N GLY A 32 24.82 -10.86 20.49
CA GLY A 32 24.51 -9.57 19.86
C GLY A 32 25.73 -8.87 19.27
N LYS A 33 26.88 -8.99 19.95
CA LYS A 33 28.15 -8.46 19.44
C LYS A 33 28.64 -9.23 18.21
N GLU A 34 28.51 -10.56 18.21
CA GLU A 34 28.89 -11.40 17.07
C GLU A 34 28.02 -11.13 15.84
N VAL A 35 26.69 -11.02 16.01
CA VAL A 35 25.75 -10.64 14.94
C VAL A 35 26.06 -9.24 14.41
N SER A 36 26.39 -8.27 15.28
CA SER A 36 26.76 -6.93 14.84
C SER A 36 28.05 -6.94 13.98
N CYS A 37 29.07 -7.70 14.41
CA CYS A 37 30.30 -7.88 13.63
C CYS A 37 30.03 -8.57 12.29
N PHE A 38 29.11 -9.54 12.26
CA PHE A 38 28.66 -10.20 11.04
C PHE A 38 27.98 -9.23 10.06
N LEU A 39 27.04 -8.41 10.53
CA LEU A 39 26.37 -7.41 9.68
C LEU A 39 27.36 -6.36 9.14
N LEU A 40 28.31 -5.92 9.96
CA LEU A 40 29.38 -5.01 9.52
C LEU A 40 30.29 -5.65 8.45
N SER A 41 30.51 -6.97 8.51
CA SER A 41 31.30 -7.68 7.50
C SER A 41 30.63 -7.76 6.13
N LEU A 42 29.29 -7.75 6.07
CA LEU A 42 28.54 -7.72 4.81
C LEU A 42 28.74 -6.39 4.07
N GLY A 43 28.91 -5.28 4.80
CA GLY A 43 29.16 -3.96 4.20
C GLY A 43 30.55 -3.81 3.56
N SER A 44 31.47 -4.72 3.85
CA SER A 44 32.82 -4.78 3.25
C SER A 44 33.01 -5.92 2.25
N PHE A 45 31.95 -6.71 1.99
CA PHE A 45 31.93 -7.74 0.97
C PHE A 45 31.84 -7.10 -0.43
N PRO A 46 32.59 -7.58 -1.45
CA PRO A 46 33.44 -8.78 -1.49
C PRO A 46 34.93 -8.52 -1.25
N CYS A 47 35.32 -7.33 -0.78
CA CYS A 47 36.69 -6.83 -0.83
C CYS A 47 37.66 -7.43 0.21
N GLY A 48 37.24 -8.39 1.03
CA GLY A 48 38.08 -9.05 2.04
C GLY A 48 37.68 -10.51 2.29
N PRO A 49 38.56 -11.31 2.93
CA PRO A 49 38.22 -12.67 3.33
C PRO A 49 37.05 -12.65 4.32
N LEU A 50 36.08 -13.54 4.11
CA LEU A 50 34.89 -13.64 4.97
C LEU A 50 35.34 -13.90 6.43
N PRO A 51 35.00 -13.02 7.38
CA PRO A 51 35.42 -13.18 8.78
C PRO A 51 34.69 -14.32 9.50
N PHE A 52 33.63 -14.87 8.89
CA PHE A 52 32.87 -16.01 9.40
C PHE A 52 32.81 -17.13 8.36
N SER A 53 32.51 -18.35 8.81
CA SER A 53 32.39 -19.49 7.90
C SER A 53 31.15 -19.36 6.99
N LEU A 54 31.22 -19.92 5.78
CA LEU A 54 30.10 -19.96 4.83
C LEU A 54 28.81 -20.55 5.42
N GLY A 55 28.92 -21.47 6.38
CA GLY A 55 27.77 -22.04 7.08
C GLY A 55 26.96 -21.00 7.86
N VAL A 56 27.64 -20.02 8.48
CA VAL A 56 27.00 -18.94 9.25
C VAL A 56 26.28 -17.96 8.33
N TYR A 57 26.89 -17.60 7.19
CA TYR A 57 26.22 -16.78 6.18
C TYR A 57 24.98 -17.48 5.62
N ARG A 58 25.08 -18.78 5.31
CA ARG A 58 23.96 -19.57 4.81
C ARG A 58 22.81 -19.64 5.82
N ALA A 59 23.12 -19.85 7.10
CA ALA A 59 22.10 -19.87 8.16
C ALA A 59 21.39 -18.52 8.30
N PHE A 60 22.12 -17.40 8.19
CA PHE A 60 21.55 -16.05 8.21
C PHE A 60 20.65 -15.78 6.99
N PHE A 61 21.09 -16.09 5.78
CA PHE A 61 20.25 -15.92 4.59
C PHE A 61 19.02 -16.84 4.58
N VAL A 62 19.14 -18.06 5.13
CA VAL A 62 17.99 -18.94 5.37
C VAL A 62 17.06 -18.35 6.42
N LEU A 63 17.57 -17.66 7.44
CA LEU A 63 16.76 -17.00 8.47
C LEU A 63 16.00 -15.79 7.89
N VAL A 64 16.66 -14.97 7.07
CA VAL A 64 16.03 -13.86 6.33
C VAL A 64 15.01 -14.41 5.33
N ALA A 65 15.32 -15.51 4.65
CA ALA A 65 14.38 -16.21 3.77
C ALA A 65 13.18 -16.76 4.55
N GLN A 66 13.39 -17.34 5.74
CA GLN A 66 12.32 -17.84 6.60
C GLN A 66 11.46 -16.72 7.20
N TRP A 67 12.04 -15.54 7.44
CA TRP A 67 11.30 -14.33 7.81
C TRP A 67 10.48 -13.80 6.63
N ARG A 68 10.95 -14.03 5.39
CA ARG A 68 10.20 -13.82 4.14
C ARG A 68 9.17 -14.93 3.83
N ASP A 69 9.36 -16.15 4.32
CA ASP A 69 8.57 -17.36 3.98
C ASP A 69 7.47 -17.73 5.00
N ALA A 70 7.11 -16.85 5.94
CA ALA A 70 5.88 -17.02 6.71
C ALA A 70 4.66 -16.71 5.81
N GLY A 71 4.25 -17.71 5.01
CA GLY A 71 3.31 -17.60 3.89
C GLY A 71 4.01 -17.06 2.62
N PRO A 72 3.47 -17.24 1.40
CA PRO A 72 4.03 -16.56 0.23
C PRO A 72 3.88 -15.06 0.47
N SER A 73 4.91 -14.42 1.01
CA SER A 73 4.95 -12.97 1.09
C SER A 73 5.11 -12.53 -0.36
N ILE A 74 3.98 -12.23 -0.98
CA ILE A 74 3.90 -11.50 -2.23
C ILE A 74 4.74 -10.24 -2.01
N ASP A 75 5.95 -10.21 -2.57
CA ASP A 75 6.70 -8.97 -2.69
C ASP A 75 5.84 -8.08 -3.59
N ALA A 76 5.23 -7.07 -2.99
CA ALA A 76 4.23 -6.24 -3.63
C ALA A 76 4.78 -5.52 -4.87
N CYS A 77 6.03 -5.09 -4.78
CA CYS A 77 6.77 -4.53 -5.89
C CYS A 77 7.01 -5.59 -6.97
N HIS A 78 7.39 -6.81 -6.58
CA HIS A 78 7.55 -7.92 -7.52
C HIS A 78 6.23 -8.29 -8.22
N THR A 79 5.07 -8.20 -7.56
CA THR A 79 3.78 -8.47 -8.22
C THR A 79 3.42 -7.44 -9.27
N VAL A 80 3.66 -6.16 -9.00
CA VAL A 80 3.50 -5.09 -9.99
C VAL A 80 4.47 -5.30 -11.16
N ASP A 81 5.74 -5.63 -10.89
CA ASP A 81 6.75 -5.89 -11.93
C ASP A 81 6.43 -7.15 -12.75
N ALA A 82 5.97 -8.23 -12.10
CA ALA A 82 5.59 -9.46 -12.78
C ALA A 82 4.36 -9.25 -13.66
N ALA A 83 3.36 -8.51 -13.18
CA ALA A 83 2.19 -8.14 -13.96
C ALA A 83 2.58 -7.28 -15.17
N ARG A 84 3.50 -6.32 -14.99
CA ARG A 84 4.03 -5.50 -16.09
C ARG A 84 4.78 -6.34 -17.11
N GLY A 85 5.69 -7.19 -16.67
CA GLY A 85 6.46 -8.06 -17.55
C GLY A 85 5.58 -9.06 -18.32
N TRP A 86 4.49 -9.54 -17.69
CA TRP A 86 3.48 -10.33 -18.39
C TRP A 86 2.73 -9.51 -19.43
N LEU A 87 2.23 -8.30 -19.09
CA LEU A 87 1.49 -7.44 -20.01
C LEU A 87 2.28 -7.07 -21.27
N GLU A 88 3.58 -6.80 -21.11
CA GLU A 88 4.50 -6.47 -22.20
C GLU A 88 4.81 -7.68 -23.10
N ALA A 89 4.77 -8.91 -22.55
CA ALA A 89 5.03 -10.15 -23.29
C ALA A 89 3.76 -10.81 -23.87
N ALA A 90 2.59 -10.51 -23.28
CA ALA A 90 1.32 -11.13 -23.64
C ALA A 90 0.86 -10.72 -25.04
N THR A 91 0.26 -11.68 -25.74
CA THR A 91 -0.42 -11.45 -27.02
C THR A 91 -1.72 -10.68 -26.83
N GLU A 92 -2.24 -10.09 -27.91
CA GLU A 92 -3.53 -9.39 -27.90
C GLU A 92 -4.67 -10.30 -27.43
N ASP A 93 -4.69 -11.55 -27.88
CA ASP A 93 -5.68 -12.55 -27.48
C ASP A 93 -5.60 -12.91 -25.98
N GLU A 94 -4.39 -13.00 -25.41
CA GLU A 94 -4.19 -13.26 -23.98
C GLU A 94 -4.67 -12.09 -23.11
N ARG A 95 -4.34 -10.86 -23.50
CA ARG A 95 -4.83 -9.65 -22.81
C ARG A 95 -6.35 -9.54 -22.89
N TYR A 96 -6.92 -9.77 -24.07
CA TYR A 96 -8.37 -9.76 -24.27
C TYR A 96 -9.08 -10.84 -23.45
N SER A 97 -8.50 -12.03 -23.32
CA SER A 97 -9.05 -13.10 -22.48
C SER A 97 -9.12 -12.67 -21.02
N LEU A 98 -8.02 -12.11 -20.48
CA LEU A 98 -7.99 -11.63 -19.10
C LEU A 98 -8.96 -10.45 -18.88
N ASP A 99 -9.07 -9.54 -19.84
CA ASP A 99 -10.03 -8.44 -19.79
C ASP A 99 -11.48 -8.92 -19.70
N ARG A 100 -11.81 -10.01 -20.43
CA ARG A 100 -13.12 -10.66 -20.32
C ARG A 100 -13.35 -11.30 -18.96
N GLU A 101 -12.31 -11.85 -18.33
CA GLU A 101 -12.41 -12.39 -16.99
C GLU A 101 -12.59 -11.28 -15.94
N LEU A 102 -11.94 -10.12 -16.12
CA LEU A 102 -11.97 -9.01 -15.17
C LEU A 102 -13.29 -8.21 -15.20
N VAL A 103 -13.86 -7.98 -16.39
CA VAL A 103 -15.04 -7.09 -16.56
C VAL A 103 -16.30 -7.86 -16.96
N GLY A 104 -16.17 -9.17 -17.25
CA GLY A 104 -17.25 -10.06 -17.70
C GLY A 104 -17.67 -9.80 -19.14
N ASP A 105 -18.02 -8.56 -19.45
CA ASP A 105 -18.49 -8.11 -20.75
C ASP A 105 -17.66 -6.89 -21.18
N VAL A 106 -16.63 -7.12 -22.00
CA VAL A 106 -15.72 -6.08 -22.54
C VAL A 106 -16.47 -5.27 -23.61
N TRP A 107 -17.44 -4.45 -23.22
CA TRP A 107 -18.22 -3.67 -24.18
C TRP A 107 -17.45 -2.43 -24.64
N PHE A 108 -17.45 -2.22 -25.97
CA PHE A 108 -17.07 -1.07 -26.82
C PHE A 108 -15.75 -0.30 -26.59
N TRP A 109 -15.15 -0.32 -25.39
CA TRP A 109 -13.98 0.52 -25.05
C TRP A 109 -12.69 -0.28 -24.83
N GLY A 110 -12.73 -1.57 -24.49
CA GLY A 110 -11.54 -2.36 -24.12
C GLY A 110 -11.43 -2.53 -22.60
N GLY A 111 -10.65 -3.51 -22.15
CA GLY A 111 -10.52 -3.84 -20.72
C GLY A 111 -9.23 -3.31 -20.08
N PRO A 112 -9.04 -3.56 -18.78
CA PRO A 112 -7.94 -3.00 -18.02
C PRO A 112 -6.54 -3.31 -18.60
N CYS A 113 -6.32 -4.53 -19.09
CA CYS A 113 -5.03 -4.97 -19.63
C CYS A 113 -4.70 -4.24 -20.94
N ASP A 114 -5.64 -4.16 -21.87
CA ASP A 114 -5.46 -3.47 -23.14
C ASP A 114 -5.22 -1.97 -22.93
N TRP A 115 -5.97 -1.34 -22.02
CA TRP A 115 -5.77 0.06 -21.70
C TRP A 115 -4.44 0.35 -20.99
N THR A 116 -4.00 -0.52 -20.09
CA THR A 116 -2.68 -0.38 -19.47
C THR A 116 -1.55 -0.55 -20.49
N TYR A 117 -1.67 -1.51 -21.41
CA TYR A 117 -0.68 -1.66 -22.47
C TYR A 117 -0.60 -0.39 -23.36
N LYS A 118 -1.75 0.14 -23.79
CA LYS A 118 -1.82 1.41 -24.53
C LYS A 118 -1.25 2.60 -23.76
N LEU A 119 -1.44 2.63 -22.44
CA LEU A 119 -0.88 3.68 -21.59
C LEU A 119 0.64 3.65 -21.63
N LEU A 120 1.23 2.47 -21.43
CA LEU A 120 2.68 2.28 -21.46
C LEU A 120 3.27 2.66 -22.83
N ASP A 121 2.64 2.25 -23.92
CA ASP A 121 3.04 2.64 -25.29
C ASP A 121 2.97 4.16 -25.48
N THR A 122 1.92 4.81 -24.99
CA THR A 122 1.75 6.27 -25.11
C THR A 122 2.78 7.04 -24.27
N ILE A 123 3.11 6.54 -23.08
CA ILE A 123 4.18 7.10 -22.23
C ILE A 123 5.54 6.92 -22.90
N ALA A 124 5.80 5.78 -23.54
CA ALA A 124 7.03 5.58 -24.31
C ALA A 124 7.15 6.59 -25.47
N ALA A 125 6.06 6.87 -26.18
CA ALA A 125 6.01 7.91 -27.22
C ALA A 125 6.24 9.31 -26.63
N LEU A 126 5.67 9.61 -25.45
CA LEU A 126 5.93 10.87 -24.74
C LEU A 126 7.43 11.02 -24.41
N HIS A 127 8.08 9.97 -23.91
CA HIS A 127 9.52 9.95 -23.66
C HIS A 127 10.38 10.08 -24.92
N ALA A 128 9.87 9.64 -26.07
CA ALA A 128 10.50 9.85 -27.37
C ALA A 128 10.35 11.29 -27.89
N GLY A 129 9.62 12.16 -27.18
CA GLY A 129 9.42 13.57 -27.52
C GLY A 129 8.19 13.84 -28.38
N GLU A 130 7.26 12.88 -28.48
CA GLU A 130 5.99 13.08 -29.19
C GLU A 130 4.98 13.89 -28.34
N ASP A 131 4.17 14.73 -29.00
CA ASP A 131 3.12 15.50 -28.34
C ASP A 131 1.87 14.64 -28.13
N VAL A 132 1.92 13.79 -27.10
CA VAL A 132 0.89 12.78 -26.79
C VAL A 132 0.28 12.95 -25.39
N ARG A 133 0.49 14.07 -24.70
CA ARG A 133 -0.06 14.29 -23.34
C ARG A 133 -1.59 14.15 -23.29
N GLY A 134 -2.30 14.69 -24.29
CA GLY A 134 -3.75 14.53 -24.39
C GLY A 134 -4.19 13.06 -24.57
N ALA A 135 -3.37 12.25 -25.26
CA ALA A 135 -3.62 10.82 -25.41
C ALA A 135 -3.35 10.07 -24.10
N VAL A 136 -2.29 10.42 -23.35
CA VAL A 136 -2.02 9.88 -22.00
C VAL A 136 -3.22 10.12 -21.08
N LYS A 137 -3.74 11.36 -21.01
CA LYS A 137 -4.92 11.71 -20.21
C LYS A 137 -6.13 10.84 -20.58
N ASN A 138 -6.41 10.72 -21.88
CA ASN A 138 -7.56 9.96 -22.39
C ASN A 138 -7.44 8.48 -22.03
N VAL A 139 -6.28 7.87 -22.30
CA VAL A 139 -6.04 6.45 -22.03
C VAL A 139 -6.09 6.15 -20.53
N ALA A 140 -5.47 6.99 -19.69
CA ALA A 140 -5.54 6.84 -18.24
C ALA A 140 -6.98 6.97 -17.72
N GLY A 141 -7.75 7.95 -18.20
CA GLY A 141 -9.16 8.12 -17.84
C GLY A 141 -10.01 6.89 -18.21
N ARG A 142 -9.81 6.32 -19.40
CA ARG A 142 -10.50 5.10 -19.84
C ARG A 142 -10.10 3.87 -19.03
N LEU A 143 -8.83 3.76 -18.65
CA LEU A 143 -8.35 2.68 -17.79
C LEU A 143 -9.04 2.72 -16.42
N VAL A 144 -9.15 3.90 -15.81
CA VAL A 144 -9.86 4.08 -14.54
C VAL A 144 -11.33 3.69 -14.66
N GLU A 145 -12.04 4.18 -15.69
CA GLU A 145 -13.44 3.79 -15.94
C GLU A 145 -13.60 2.27 -16.10
N SER A 146 -12.65 1.62 -16.77
CA SER A 146 -12.65 0.17 -16.96
C SER A 146 -12.45 -0.59 -15.65
N LEU A 147 -11.55 -0.11 -14.79
CA LEU A 147 -11.28 -0.70 -13.47
C LEU A 147 -12.42 -0.44 -12.47
N GLU A 148 -13.07 0.73 -12.53
CA GLU A 148 -14.29 1.03 -11.77
C GLU A 148 -15.44 0.10 -12.19
N ALA A 149 -15.60 -0.16 -13.49
CA ALA A 149 -16.58 -1.13 -13.99
C ALA A 149 -16.26 -2.55 -13.52
N ALA A 150 -14.98 -2.93 -13.52
CA ALA A 150 -14.53 -4.21 -12.97
C ALA A 150 -14.90 -4.31 -11.48
N SER A 151 -14.58 -3.30 -10.67
CA SER A 151 -14.82 -3.30 -9.22
C SER A 151 -16.31 -3.34 -8.85
N ALA A 152 -17.18 -2.73 -9.66
CA ALA A 152 -18.62 -2.70 -9.45
C ALA A 152 -19.36 -4.00 -9.86
N SER A 153 -18.74 -4.84 -10.70
CA SER A 153 -19.33 -6.12 -11.11
C SER A 153 -19.32 -7.12 -9.94
N ALA A 154 -20.44 -7.19 -9.22
CA ALA A 154 -20.56 -7.91 -7.96
C ALA A 154 -20.51 -9.46 -8.13
N SER A 155 -19.42 -10.06 -7.62
CA SER A 155 -19.15 -11.49 -7.29
C SER A 155 -18.44 -12.37 -8.33
N PRO A 156 -17.37 -13.12 -7.99
CA PRO A 156 -16.37 -12.95 -6.94
C PRO A 156 -15.05 -12.51 -7.59
N LEU A 157 -14.81 -11.21 -7.61
CA LEU A 157 -13.50 -10.64 -7.87
C LEU A 157 -12.43 -11.09 -6.83
N GLY A 158 -12.74 -11.99 -5.89
CA GLY A 158 -11.79 -12.50 -4.90
C GLY A 158 -10.52 -13.11 -5.52
N GLU A 159 -10.61 -13.72 -6.71
CA GLU A 159 -9.42 -14.23 -7.41
C GLU A 159 -8.78 -13.19 -8.35
N ALA A 160 -9.55 -12.24 -8.87
CA ALA A 160 -9.11 -11.28 -9.89
C ALA A 160 -8.73 -9.88 -9.33
N ARG A 161 -9.08 -9.57 -8.08
CA ARG A 161 -8.72 -8.33 -7.36
C ARG A 161 -7.21 -8.10 -7.29
N PRO A 162 -6.38 -9.10 -6.96
CA PRO A 162 -4.93 -8.90 -6.97
C PRO A 162 -4.41 -8.46 -8.34
N THR A 163 -4.98 -9.01 -9.41
CA THR A 163 -4.64 -8.64 -10.80
C THR A 163 -5.10 -7.23 -11.13
N ALA A 164 -6.33 -6.86 -10.78
CA ALA A 164 -6.84 -5.50 -10.97
C ALA A 164 -6.02 -4.46 -10.19
N LEU A 165 -5.63 -4.77 -8.95
CA LEU A 165 -4.74 -3.95 -8.14
C LEU A 165 -3.34 -3.84 -8.73
N ALA A 166 -2.80 -4.92 -9.28
CA ALA A 166 -1.50 -4.89 -9.94
C ALA A 166 -1.53 -4.00 -11.20
N ILE A 167 -2.59 -4.12 -12.02
CA ILE A 167 -2.82 -3.28 -13.21
C ILE A 167 -2.96 -1.80 -12.83
N LEU A 168 -3.74 -1.52 -11.80
CA LEU A 168 -3.89 -0.18 -11.21
C LEU A 168 -2.54 0.36 -10.72
N GLY A 169 -1.74 -0.47 -10.06
CA GLY A 169 -0.39 -0.13 -9.60
C GLY A 169 0.57 0.24 -10.73
N ILE A 170 0.51 -0.46 -11.87
CA ILE A 170 1.30 -0.12 -13.06
C ILE A 170 0.93 1.27 -13.58
N CYS A 171 -0.38 1.57 -13.64
CA CYS A 171 -0.86 2.87 -14.10
C CYS A 171 -0.40 4.01 -13.20
N VAL A 172 -0.58 3.86 -11.88
CA VAL A 172 -0.20 4.85 -10.87
C VAL A 172 1.32 5.09 -10.90
N ASP A 173 2.14 4.03 -10.97
CA ASP A 173 3.61 4.15 -11.10
C ASP A 173 4.02 4.87 -12.38
N ALA A 174 3.36 4.57 -13.51
CA ALA A 174 3.68 5.17 -14.80
C ALA A 174 3.29 6.67 -14.86
N LEU A 175 2.17 7.07 -14.26
CA LEU A 175 1.78 8.49 -14.16
C LEU A 175 2.65 9.25 -13.16
N ALA A 176 3.05 8.60 -12.06
CA ALA A 176 4.01 9.17 -11.13
C ALA A 176 5.39 9.38 -11.75
N GLU A 177 5.83 8.47 -12.63
CA GLU A 177 7.10 8.56 -13.36
C GLU A 177 7.20 9.79 -14.25
N ILE A 178 6.11 10.16 -14.92
CA ILE A 178 6.07 11.35 -15.79
C ILE A 178 5.69 12.64 -15.05
N ASP A 179 5.54 12.56 -13.72
CA ASP A 179 4.97 13.60 -12.85
C ASP A 179 3.72 14.22 -13.49
N TRP A 180 2.70 13.38 -13.72
CA TRP A 180 1.50 13.78 -14.40
C TRP A 180 0.82 14.96 -13.66
N ASP A 181 0.84 16.12 -14.29
CA ASP A 181 0.19 17.33 -13.81
C ASP A 181 -1.22 17.44 -14.40
N GLU A 182 -2.20 17.56 -13.53
CA GLU A 182 -3.60 17.59 -13.91
C GLU A 182 -4.04 19.01 -14.21
N GLU A 183 -4.22 19.33 -15.49
CA GLU A 183 -4.86 20.59 -15.87
C GLU A 183 -6.28 20.64 -15.26
N ALA A 184 -6.58 21.74 -14.56
CA ALA A 184 -7.88 21.98 -13.95
C ALA A 184 -9.01 21.81 -14.98
N THR A 185 -9.77 20.73 -14.83
CA THR A 185 -10.96 20.41 -15.62
C THR A 185 -12.18 20.22 -14.74
N ASP A 186 -13.37 20.20 -15.32
CA ASP A 186 -14.62 19.90 -14.60
C ASP A 186 -14.69 18.42 -14.13
N GLU A 187 -13.82 17.55 -14.65
CA GLU A 187 -13.69 16.16 -14.25
C GLU A 187 -12.83 16.02 -12.98
N ALA A 188 -13.18 15.04 -12.13
CA ALA A 188 -12.42 14.71 -10.93
C ALA A 188 -10.96 14.33 -11.28
N PRO A 189 -9.98 14.76 -10.48
CA PRO A 189 -8.59 14.43 -10.74
C PRO A 189 -8.34 12.91 -10.83
N LEU A 190 -7.45 12.48 -11.72
CA LEU A 190 -7.00 11.09 -11.81
C LEU A 190 -6.42 10.62 -10.48
N SER A 191 -5.62 11.45 -9.78
CA SER A 191 -5.10 11.15 -8.44
C SER A 191 -6.22 10.77 -7.47
N LEU A 192 -7.31 11.56 -7.45
CA LEU A 192 -8.49 11.32 -6.62
C LEU A 192 -9.21 10.03 -7.05
N ARG A 193 -9.43 9.81 -8.35
CA ARG A 193 -10.13 8.61 -8.83
C ARG A 193 -9.34 7.32 -8.53
N PHE A 194 -8.01 7.35 -8.69
CA PHE A 194 -7.16 6.22 -8.32
C PHE A 194 -7.17 5.96 -6.81
N ALA A 195 -7.09 7.02 -6.00
CA ALA A 195 -7.19 6.94 -4.55
C ALA A 195 -8.52 6.31 -4.09
N GLN A 196 -9.63 6.74 -4.70
CA GLN A 196 -10.96 6.19 -4.47
C GLN A 196 -11.02 4.71 -4.79
N LEU A 197 -10.58 4.32 -5.99
CA LEU A 197 -10.60 2.93 -6.42
C LEU A 197 -9.69 2.03 -5.55
N LEU A 198 -8.47 2.48 -5.22
CA LEU A 198 -7.54 1.76 -4.33
C LEU A 198 -8.15 1.55 -2.95
N THR A 199 -8.74 2.60 -2.38
CA THR A 199 -9.39 2.54 -1.06
C THR A 199 -10.63 1.64 -1.11
N ASP A 200 -11.40 1.68 -2.20
CA ASP A 200 -12.60 0.87 -2.37
C ASP A 200 -12.29 -0.62 -2.42
N VAL A 201 -11.25 -1.00 -3.17
CA VAL A 201 -10.78 -2.38 -3.18
C VAL A 201 -10.25 -2.78 -1.80
N LEU A 202 -9.47 -1.92 -1.14
CA LEU A 202 -8.86 -2.20 0.16
C LEU A 202 -9.84 -2.37 1.33
N TRP A 203 -10.98 -1.68 1.30
CA TRP A 203 -11.83 -1.54 2.48
C TRP A 203 -12.34 -2.87 3.05
N HIS A 204 -12.59 -3.84 2.18
CA HIS A 204 -13.02 -5.22 2.52
C HIS A 204 -12.04 -6.27 1.97
N SER A 205 -10.76 -5.91 1.86
CA SER A 205 -9.70 -6.75 1.29
C SER A 205 -9.15 -7.83 2.24
N LEU A 206 -8.56 -8.88 1.65
CA LEU A 206 -7.74 -9.88 2.34
C LEU A 206 -6.30 -9.37 2.56
N GLU A 207 -5.57 -10.00 3.48
CA GLU A 207 -4.18 -9.61 3.84
C GLU A 207 -3.22 -9.45 2.63
N GLY A 208 -3.40 -10.25 1.57
CA GLY A 208 -2.56 -10.20 0.37
C GLY A 208 -2.72 -8.94 -0.48
N GLU A 209 -3.91 -8.35 -0.49
CA GLU A 209 -4.24 -7.16 -1.30
C GLU A 209 -3.63 -5.89 -0.69
N PHE A 210 -3.53 -5.83 0.65
CA PHE A 210 -2.81 -4.78 1.36
C PHE A 210 -1.34 -4.69 0.97
N LYS A 211 -0.69 -5.85 0.77
CA LYS A 211 0.72 -5.88 0.39
C LYS A 211 0.89 -5.17 -0.94
N ILE A 212 0.07 -5.50 -1.95
CA ILE A 212 0.12 -4.87 -3.27
C ILE A 212 0.00 -3.35 -3.15
N VAL A 213 -0.97 -2.84 -2.37
CA VAL A 213 -1.13 -1.39 -2.21
C VAL A 213 0.01 -0.74 -1.43
N ALA A 214 0.56 -1.41 -0.41
CA ALA A 214 1.78 -0.94 0.25
C ALA A 214 2.94 -0.83 -0.75
N GLY A 215 3.11 -1.79 -1.67
CA GLY A 215 4.10 -1.71 -2.74
C GLY A 215 3.86 -0.57 -3.73
N ILE A 216 2.60 -0.25 -4.03
CA ILE A 216 2.26 0.94 -4.84
C ILE A 216 2.72 2.22 -4.11
N LEU A 217 2.43 2.35 -2.81
CA LEU A 217 2.86 3.49 -2.01
C LEU A 217 4.39 3.59 -1.88
N GLU A 218 5.09 2.45 -1.76
CA GLU A 218 6.57 2.41 -1.78
C GLU A 218 7.13 2.94 -3.11
N ARG A 219 6.48 2.63 -4.24
CA ARG A 219 6.85 3.17 -5.55
C ARG A 219 6.58 4.66 -5.65
N LEU A 220 5.41 5.12 -5.23
CA LEU A 220 5.09 6.55 -5.19
C LEU A 220 6.12 7.33 -4.35
N LEU A 221 6.49 6.80 -3.18
CA LEU A 221 7.56 7.37 -2.36
C LEU A 221 8.89 7.43 -3.13
N ALA A 222 9.24 6.36 -3.85
CA ALA A 222 10.47 6.30 -4.64
C ALA A 222 10.46 7.26 -5.85
N ARG A 223 9.30 7.52 -6.45
CA ARG A 223 9.14 8.50 -7.53
C ARG A 223 9.28 9.93 -7.02
N GLY A 224 8.71 10.20 -5.85
CA GLY A 224 8.85 11.50 -5.19
C GLY A 224 8.29 12.68 -6.00
N SER A 225 7.26 12.43 -6.81
CA SER A 225 6.67 13.39 -7.74
C SER A 225 5.46 14.13 -7.14
N THR A 226 5.04 15.24 -7.75
CA THR A 226 3.84 15.99 -7.35
C THR A 226 2.60 15.11 -7.43
N PHE A 227 2.49 14.32 -8.51
CA PHE A 227 1.43 13.31 -8.63
C PHE A 227 1.44 12.30 -7.47
N SER A 228 2.63 11.87 -7.02
CA SER A 228 2.78 10.93 -5.90
C SER A 228 2.29 11.53 -4.59
N PHE A 229 2.58 12.81 -4.34
CA PHE A 229 2.06 13.55 -3.19
C PHE A 229 0.52 13.60 -3.23
N ASN A 230 -0.05 14.03 -4.36
CA ASN A 230 -1.49 14.17 -4.52
C ASN A 230 -2.20 12.82 -4.37
N ALA A 231 -1.74 11.76 -5.05
CA ALA A 231 -2.36 10.44 -4.96
C ALA A 231 -2.33 9.88 -3.53
N ALA A 232 -1.24 10.09 -2.77
CA ALA A 232 -1.17 9.67 -1.38
C ALA A 232 -2.09 10.49 -0.46
N GLY A 233 -2.18 11.81 -0.65
CA GLY A 233 -3.09 12.68 0.08
C GLY A 233 -4.56 12.32 -0.14
N GLU A 234 -4.95 12.22 -1.40
CA GLU A 234 -6.32 11.84 -1.80
C GLU A 234 -6.71 10.46 -1.26
N MET A 235 -5.76 9.53 -1.18
CA MET A 235 -6.00 8.21 -0.61
C MET A 235 -6.21 8.28 0.91
N ALA A 236 -5.40 9.08 1.63
CA ALA A 236 -5.60 9.30 3.05
C ALA A 236 -6.95 9.97 3.34
N GLU A 237 -7.34 10.97 2.56
CA GLU A 237 -8.63 11.64 2.68
C GLU A 237 -9.80 10.67 2.39
N THR A 238 -9.70 9.88 1.33
CA THR A 238 -10.70 8.88 0.97
C THR A 238 -10.91 7.86 2.11
N ILE A 239 -9.84 7.43 2.79
CA ILE A 239 -9.93 6.53 3.96
C ILE A 239 -10.76 7.18 5.09
N VAL A 240 -10.50 8.46 5.40
CA VAL A 240 -11.25 9.20 6.44
C VAL A 240 -12.72 9.37 6.03
N ASP A 241 -12.95 9.71 4.77
CA ASP A 241 -14.29 9.87 4.20
C ASP A 241 -15.10 8.58 4.26
N LYS A 242 -14.47 7.45 3.95
CA LYS A 242 -15.10 6.14 3.97
C LYS A 242 -15.42 5.70 5.39
N LEU A 243 -14.53 5.96 6.36
CA LEU A 243 -14.79 5.79 7.78
C LEU A 243 -16.05 6.56 8.23
N GLY A 244 -16.19 7.82 7.79
CA GLY A 244 -17.37 8.64 8.08
C GLY A 244 -18.66 8.12 7.42
N ARG A 245 -18.57 7.51 6.23
CA ARG A 245 -19.71 6.84 5.58
C ARG A 245 -20.12 5.57 6.32
N GLU A 246 -19.18 4.73 6.72
CA GLU A 246 -19.46 3.50 7.49
C GLU A 246 -20.11 3.80 8.84
N LEU A 247 -19.65 4.84 9.53
CA LEU A 247 -20.28 5.29 10.78
C LEU A 247 -21.74 5.71 10.57
N ARG A 248 -22.03 6.44 9.49
CA ARG A 248 -23.41 6.84 9.16
C ARG A 248 -24.27 5.64 8.78
N TYR A 249 -23.74 4.73 7.96
CA TYR A 249 -24.43 3.51 7.55
C TYR A 249 -24.79 2.64 8.76
N SER A 250 -23.82 2.41 9.66
CA SER A 250 -24.01 1.62 10.89
C SER A 250 -25.04 2.23 11.84
N ARG A 251 -25.20 3.56 11.82
CA ARG A 251 -26.24 4.26 12.59
C ARG A 251 -27.64 4.15 11.99
N GLU A 252 -27.74 4.00 10.68
CA GLU A 252 -29.00 4.06 9.92
C GLU A 252 -29.62 2.67 9.64
N LEU A 253 -28.81 1.61 9.57
CA LEU A 253 -29.29 0.22 9.40
C LEU A 253 -29.06 -0.63 10.65
N ALA A 254 -30.13 -1.27 11.14
CA ALA A 254 -30.09 -2.23 12.24
C ALA A 254 -29.56 -3.62 11.78
N PRO A 255 -28.98 -4.43 12.70
CA PRO A 255 -27.89 -5.37 12.43
C PRO A 255 -28.38 -6.81 12.12
N ASP A 256 -29.11 -6.98 11.01
CA ASP A 256 -29.46 -8.34 10.53
C ASP A 256 -28.48 -8.85 9.45
N GLY A 257 -27.51 -8.02 9.04
CA GLY A 257 -26.42 -8.41 8.14
C GLY A 257 -25.19 -8.85 8.93
N GLU A 258 -24.54 -9.94 8.52
CA GLU A 258 -23.21 -10.29 9.02
C GLU A 258 -22.29 -9.08 8.83
N ALA A 259 -21.70 -8.58 9.93
CA ALA A 259 -20.75 -7.47 9.86
C ALA A 259 -19.59 -7.85 8.93
N GLU A 260 -19.49 -7.17 7.78
CA GLU A 260 -18.31 -7.32 6.93
C GLU A 260 -17.11 -6.81 7.72
N GLN A 261 -16.20 -7.73 8.08
CA GLN A 261 -15.00 -7.37 8.84
C GLN A 261 -14.17 -6.37 8.05
N PHE A 262 -13.81 -5.26 8.70
CA PHE A 262 -12.89 -4.31 8.11
C PHE A 262 -11.52 -4.94 7.97
N ALA A 263 -10.87 -4.58 6.87
CA ALA A 263 -9.59 -5.11 6.54
C ALA A 263 -8.53 -4.52 7.51
N THR A 264 -7.81 -5.38 8.25
CA THR A 264 -6.98 -4.97 9.41
C THR A 264 -5.77 -4.09 9.07
N GLY A 265 -5.42 -3.93 7.80
CA GLY A 265 -4.23 -3.17 7.34
C GLY A 265 -4.48 -1.71 6.95
N ILE A 266 -5.71 -1.19 7.07
CA ILE A 266 -6.05 0.18 6.62
C ILE A 266 -5.21 1.25 7.33
N ASP A 267 -4.95 1.09 8.63
CA ASP A 267 -4.14 2.06 9.40
C ASP A 267 -2.68 2.11 8.94
N THR A 268 -2.15 0.97 8.48
CA THR A 268 -0.79 0.85 7.95
C THR A 268 -0.69 1.56 6.60
N VAL A 269 -1.67 1.32 5.70
CA VAL A 269 -1.77 2.01 4.41
C VAL A 269 -1.89 3.51 4.62
N PHE A 270 -2.76 3.96 5.52
CA PHE A 270 -2.89 5.37 5.88
C PHE A 270 -1.57 5.96 6.38
N GLY A 271 -0.85 5.26 7.26
CA GLY A 271 0.48 5.66 7.71
C GLY A 271 1.48 5.81 6.57
N SER A 272 1.48 4.90 5.61
CA SER A 272 2.31 4.98 4.40
C SER A 272 1.94 6.17 3.51
N CYS A 273 0.65 6.51 3.38
CA CYS A 273 0.23 7.73 2.68
C CYS A 273 0.82 8.99 3.32
N LEU A 274 0.73 9.11 4.66
CA LEU A 274 1.34 10.23 5.38
C LEU A 274 2.86 10.29 5.16
N GLN A 275 3.52 9.13 5.16
CA GLN A 275 4.96 9.04 4.91
C GLN A 275 5.32 9.52 3.50
N VAL A 276 4.57 9.14 2.47
CA VAL A 276 4.77 9.60 1.09
C VAL A 276 4.69 11.12 1.04
N MET A 277 3.60 11.70 1.55
CA MET A 277 3.39 13.16 1.54
C MET A 277 4.52 13.90 2.25
N LEU A 278 4.83 13.50 3.50
CA LEU A 278 5.86 14.14 4.32
C LEU A 278 7.27 14.03 3.74
N SER A 279 7.54 12.97 2.97
CA SER A 279 8.85 12.76 2.35
C SER A 279 9.03 13.59 1.08
N ILE A 280 7.93 13.98 0.42
CA ILE A 280 7.95 14.76 -0.82
C ILE A 280 7.92 16.25 -0.51
N ASP A 281 6.89 16.71 0.20
CA ASP A 281 6.76 18.09 0.65
C ASP A 281 6.26 18.13 2.09
N MET A 282 7.18 18.39 3.02
CA MET A 282 6.86 18.40 4.44
C MET A 282 5.92 19.56 4.84
N GLU A 283 6.05 20.73 4.22
CA GLU A 283 5.27 21.91 4.62
C GLU A 283 3.82 21.75 4.17
N ASP A 284 3.62 21.41 2.90
CA ASP A 284 2.30 21.17 2.34
C ASP A 284 1.65 19.91 2.96
N ALA A 285 2.43 18.86 3.23
CA ALA A 285 1.92 17.68 3.94
C ALA A 285 1.43 18.04 5.35
N MET A 286 2.18 18.84 6.12
CA MET A 286 1.73 19.26 7.45
C MET A 286 0.45 20.09 7.39
N HIS A 287 0.28 20.91 6.35
CA HIS A 287 -0.94 21.66 6.12
C HIS A 287 -2.12 20.72 5.86
N ALA A 288 -2.00 19.83 4.87
CA ALA A 288 -3.05 18.89 4.50
C ALA A 288 -3.41 17.95 5.66
N ILE A 289 -2.41 17.39 6.36
CA ILE A 289 -2.63 16.51 7.51
C ILE A 289 -3.39 17.22 8.63
N ARG A 290 -3.11 18.51 8.85
CA ARG A 290 -3.79 19.29 9.89
C ARG A 290 -5.24 19.60 9.49
N TYR A 291 -5.44 20.17 8.32
CA TYR A 291 -6.73 20.75 7.95
C TYR A 291 -7.68 19.76 7.29
N ASP A 292 -7.16 18.86 6.45
CA ASP A 292 -8.00 17.97 5.66
C ASP A 292 -8.22 16.63 6.39
N LEU A 293 -7.21 16.13 7.12
CA LEU A 293 -7.29 14.86 7.83
C LEU A 293 -7.64 14.99 9.32
N LEU A 294 -6.84 15.74 10.09
CA LEU A 294 -6.98 15.79 11.55
C LEU A 294 -8.28 16.47 12.00
N GLU A 295 -8.66 17.60 11.39
CA GLU A 295 -9.92 18.28 11.69
C GLU A 295 -11.14 17.41 11.33
N SER A 296 -11.10 16.72 10.19
CA SER A 296 -12.12 15.76 9.77
C SER A 296 -12.26 14.60 10.77
N LEU A 297 -11.14 14.02 11.22
CA LEU A 297 -11.13 12.98 12.24
C LEU A 297 -11.65 13.48 13.60
N LEU A 298 -11.29 14.70 14.02
CA LEU A 298 -11.84 15.33 15.23
C LEU A 298 -13.37 15.47 15.17
N ALA A 299 -13.90 15.87 14.00
CA ALA A 299 -15.33 15.96 13.78
C ALA A 299 -16.03 14.59 13.85
N LEU A 300 -15.33 13.51 13.48
CA LEU A 300 -15.83 12.13 13.53
C LEU A 300 -15.73 11.48 14.91
N LEU A 301 -14.73 11.82 15.72
CA LEU A 301 -14.49 11.17 17.02
C LEU A 301 -15.65 11.35 18.00
N LYS A 302 -16.21 12.56 18.11
CA LYS A 302 -17.35 12.79 19.00
C LYS A 302 -18.56 11.90 18.67
N PRO A 303 -19.07 11.88 17.44
CA PRO A 303 -20.17 10.98 17.09
C PRO A 303 -19.76 9.50 17.21
N MET A 304 -18.51 9.13 16.93
CA MET A 304 -18.03 7.76 17.11
C MET A 304 -18.11 7.30 18.57
N LEU A 305 -17.64 8.13 19.51
CA LEU A 305 -17.67 7.83 20.95
C LEU A 305 -19.11 7.74 21.50
N GLU A 306 -19.99 8.66 21.08
CA GLU A 306 -21.42 8.60 21.42
C GLU A 306 -22.05 7.30 20.91
N PHE A 307 -21.77 6.93 19.66
CA PHE A 307 -22.31 5.72 19.04
C PHE A 307 -21.78 4.43 19.67
N THR A 308 -20.50 4.40 20.04
CA THR A 308 -19.86 3.28 20.73
C THR A 308 -20.44 3.10 22.13
N ALA A 309 -20.69 4.19 22.86
CA ALA A 309 -21.34 4.12 24.17
C ALA A 309 -22.78 3.61 24.09
N ASP A 310 -23.52 3.97 23.03
CA ASP A 310 -24.90 3.53 22.81
C ASP A 310 -25.01 2.07 22.32
N ASN A 311 -23.93 1.50 21.76
CA ASN A 311 -23.87 0.16 21.19
C ASN A 311 -22.72 -0.68 21.79
N ASP A 312 -22.53 -0.55 23.11
CA ASP A 312 -21.48 -1.27 23.85
C ASP A 312 -21.62 -2.80 23.65
N GLY A 313 -20.58 -3.43 23.11
CA GLY A 313 -20.54 -4.85 22.77
C GLY A 313 -20.75 -5.20 21.28
N ASP A 314 -20.96 -4.21 20.41
CA ASP A 314 -20.93 -4.42 18.95
C ASP A 314 -19.48 -4.40 18.42
N ASP A 315 -19.00 -5.56 17.98
CA ASP A 315 -17.63 -5.74 17.47
C ASP A 315 -17.30 -4.82 16.28
N GLN A 316 -18.28 -4.51 15.42
CA GLN A 316 -18.08 -3.64 14.26
C GLN A 316 -17.88 -2.18 14.71
N VAL A 317 -18.70 -1.73 15.67
CA VAL A 317 -18.60 -0.38 16.23
C VAL A 317 -17.27 -0.19 16.98
N VAL A 318 -16.85 -1.19 17.75
CA VAL A 318 -15.54 -1.20 18.42
C VAL A 318 -14.39 -1.14 17.40
N GLN A 319 -14.49 -1.85 16.28
CA GLN A 319 -13.47 -1.79 15.22
C GLN A 319 -13.39 -0.41 14.56
N LEU A 320 -14.54 0.21 14.28
CA LEU A 320 -14.60 1.57 13.71
C LEU A 320 -14.02 2.62 14.66
N ASP A 321 -14.35 2.57 15.95
CA ASP A 321 -13.79 3.46 16.97
C ASP A 321 -12.27 3.27 17.11
N SER A 322 -11.83 2.01 17.14
CA SER A 322 -10.41 1.66 17.22
C SER A 322 -9.63 2.15 15.99
N LEU A 323 -10.19 2.02 14.79
CA LEU A 323 -9.60 2.55 13.56
C LEU A 323 -9.56 4.08 13.59
N ALA A 324 -10.68 4.76 13.88
CA ALA A 324 -10.75 6.22 13.97
C ALA A 324 -9.70 6.78 14.92
N THR A 325 -9.57 6.18 16.10
CA THR A 325 -8.57 6.56 17.11
C THR A 325 -7.15 6.37 16.61
N ARG A 326 -6.84 5.25 15.94
CA ARG A 326 -5.50 5.03 15.36
C ARG A 326 -5.16 6.05 14.28
N LEU A 327 -6.09 6.36 13.38
CA LEU A 327 -5.88 7.35 12.32
C LEU A 327 -5.65 8.75 12.92
N PHE A 328 -6.48 9.12 13.91
CA PHE A 328 -6.33 10.37 14.65
C PHE A 328 -4.96 10.49 15.33
N ASP A 329 -4.55 9.45 16.07
CA ASP A 329 -3.26 9.42 16.76
C ASP A 329 -2.09 9.59 15.80
N ARG A 330 -2.15 8.96 14.61
CA ARG A 330 -1.12 9.12 13.56
C ARG A 330 -1.04 10.57 13.09
N CYS A 331 -2.17 11.19 12.74
CA CYS A 331 -2.20 12.60 12.32
C CYS A 331 -1.73 13.55 13.43
N SER A 332 -2.20 13.37 14.67
CA SER A 332 -1.82 14.21 15.82
C SER A 332 -0.31 14.16 16.06
N ARG A 333 0.30 12.96 16.04
CA ARG A 333 1.75 12.82 16.23
C ARG A 333 2.56 13.56 15.16
N VAL A 334 2.11 13.51 13.90
CA VAL A 334 2.76 14.27 12.81
C VAL A 334 2.66 15.77 13.09
N VAL A 335 1.47 16.27 13.42
CA VAL A 335 1.21 17.69 13.66
C VAL A 335 1.93 18.22 14.91
N ASP A 336 2.07 17.39 15.95
CA ASP A 336 2.79 17.70 17.19
C ASP A 336 4.32 17.62 17.03
N GLY A 337 4.82 17.29 15.84
CA GLY A 337 6.25 17.17 15.55
C GLY A 337 6.90 15.94 16.17
N VAL A 338 6.12 14.95 16.60
CA VAL A 338 6.58 13.66 17.09
C VAL A 338 6.77 12.73 15.90
N PHE A 339 7.86 12.93 15.15
CA PHE A 339 8.21 12.09 13.99
C PHE A 339 8.75 10.72 14.43
N LEU A 340 7.85 9.87 14.91
CA LEU A 340 8.05 8.43 14.98
C LEU A 340 6.88 7.76 14.26
N LEU A 341 6.91 7.78 12.93
CA LEU A 341 5.98 7.01 12.07
C LEU A 341 6.31 5.51 12.03
N ASN A 342 7.19 5.02 12.92
CA ASN A 342 7.53 3.60 12.97
C ASN A 342 6.61 2.86 13.94
N HIS A 343 5.92 1.87 13.37
CA HIS A 343 4.93 0.93 13.92
C HIS A 343 3.49 1.44 13.83
#